data_AF-A0A4Z1H714-F1
#
_entry.id   AF-A0A4Z1H714-F1
#
_cell.length_a   1.000
_cell.length_b   1.000
_cell.length_c   1.000
_cell.angle_alpha   90.00
_cell.angle_beta   90.00
_cell.angle_gamma   90.00
#
_symmetry.space_group_name_H-M   'P 1'
#
loop_
_entity.id
_entity.type
_entity.pdbx_description
1 polymer ?
#
loop_
_entity_poly.entity_id
_entity_poly.type
_entity_poly.pdbx_seq_one_letter_code
_entity_poly.pdbx_strand_id
1 'polypeptide(L)'
;MRPAFSSSPWVLLTSFLTLLSFASASTRLIESKSLNACQDNSSFTATLFDVVFTPGNLTLTFDVVGVSSIQGNVTFDVEVTAYGYPILNKVIDPCTSGISGLCPMSTGQIDIKSNIVVPQSTVDSIPSIAYGVPDLDANVKVIINGTANPDVSLACVEAQLSNGQTVDQKGVGWATAVIAGLALVASAVTSGLGHSNTAAHVASNALSLFGYFQAQAMIGLTSVPLPPIVQSWTQNFDWSMGIIEVDFMQSIATWYQKSTGGTPATLLNTLTTTSVQVEKRSMEKRSVEHTIKLLTRAHEILTKRADTTTTTGSYLVKGIKRVAFRAGIESTNLFLTGLAFFCIFIVFTILFVALFKGFCELAVRMKWMKSDKFLDFRNGWITVLKGIMFRMVIIGYPQMTILCLWEFTQNDSPEEIVLAIFFFFGMTGTLAWAAMKVVRIAKRSV
;
A
#
# COMPACT_ATOMS: atom_id res chain seq x y z
N MET A 1 53.86 -15.56 -9.21
CA MET A 1 52.67 -16.27 -8.70
C MET A 1 51.74 -15.24 -8.07
N ARG A 2 50.52 -15.08 -8.59
CA ARG A 2 49.47 -14.26 -7.97
C ARG A 2 48.54 -15.21 -7.21
N PRO A 3 48.15 -14.94 -5.95
CA PRO A 3 47.21 -15.81 -5.28
C PRO A 3 45.82 -15.58 -5.88
N ALA A 4 45.27 -16.63 -6.48
CA ALA A 4 43.87 -16.67 -6.88
C ALA A 4 43.03 -16.93 -5.63
N PHE A 5 42.34 -15.90 -5.12
CA PHE A 5 41.24 -16.09 -4.18
C PHE A 5 40.08 -16.73 -4.94
N SER A 6 40.05 -18.06 -4.97
CA SER A 6 38.88 -18.83 -5.41
C SER A 6 37.92 -18.92 -4.23
N SER A 7 37.11 -17.87 -4.02
CA SER A 7 35.99 -17.94 -3.08
C SER A 7 34.90 -18.82 -3.70
N SER A 8 34.76 -20.04 -3.19
CA SER A 8 33.68 -20.96 -3.60
C SER A 8 32.31 -20.26 -3.44
N PRO A 9 31.44 -20.30 -4.46
CA PRO A 9 30.13 -19.63 -4.42
C PRO A 9 29.26 -20.12 -3.25
N TRP A 10 29.53 -21.31 -2.71
CA TRP A 10 28.88 -21.88 -1.54
C TRP A 10 29.19 -21.14 -0.24
N VAL A 11 30.41 -20.61 -0.08
CA VAL A 11 30.83 -19.86 1.12
C VAL A 11 30.19 -18.48 1.17
N LEU A 12 30.01 -17.86 -0.01
CA LEU A 12 29.26 -16.60 -0.12
C LEU A 12 27.77 -16.81 0.20
N LEU A 13 27.18 -17.91 -0.29
CA LEU A 13 25.78 -18.27 -0.04
C LEU A 13 25.51 -18.52 1.45
N THR A 14 26.39 -19.24 2.14
CA THR A 14 26.25 -19.51 3.59
C THR A 14 26.46 -18.27 4.45
N SER A 15 27.38 -17.36 4.07
CA SER A 15 27.55 -16.07 4.77
C SER A 15 26.34 -15.14 4.62
N PHE A 16 25.63 -15.22 3.48
CA PHE A 16 24.43 -14.42 3.22
C PHE A 16 23.22 -14.92 4.02
N LEU A 17 23.13 -16.23 4.23
CA LEU A 17 22.09 -16.87 5.06
C LEU A 17 22.23 -16.54 6.55
N THR A 18 23.44 -16.32 7.07
CA THR A 18 23.66 -15.98 8.48
C THR A 18 23.33 -14.52 8.84
N LEU A 19 23.19 -13.63 7.84
CA LEU A 19 22.82 -12.22 8.05
C LEU A 19 21.29 -11.99 8.11
N LEU A 20 20.48 -13.02 7.85
CA LEU A 20 19.02 -12.92 7.73
C LEU A 20 18.24 -13.25 9.02
N SER A 21 18.91 -13.58 10.12
CA SER A 21 18.26 -13.91 11.38
C SER A 21 17.99 -12.67 12.25
N PHE A 22 17.13 -11.77 11.78
CA PHE A 22 16.46 -10.79 12.63
C PHE A 22 15.05 -11.28 12.98
N ALA A 23 14.97 -12.35 13.75
CA ALA A 23 13.70 -12.71 14.39
C ALA A 23 13.49 -11.75 15.58
N SER A 24 12.92 -10.58 15.31
CA SER A 24 12.32 -9.79 16.40
C SER A 24 11.18 -10.61 16.97
N ALA A 25 11.33 -11.08 18.20
CA ALA A 25 10.22 -11.62 18.98
C ALA A 25 9.23 -10.47 19.23
N SER A 26 8.25 -10.29 18.35
CA SER A 26 7.23 -9.29 18.58
C SER A 26 6.41 -9.68 19.81
N THR A 27 6.19 -8.71 20.69
CA THR A 27 5.35 -8.90 21.86
C THR A 27 3.93 -9.20 21.40
N ARG A 28 3.36 -10.32 21.87
CA ARG A 28 1.97 -10.66 21.60
C ARG A 28 1.09 -9.57 22.19
N LEU A 29 0.28 -8.95 21.36
CA LEU A 29 -0.69 -7.93 21.75
C LEU A 29 -1.89 -7.98 20.80
N ILE A 30 -3.02 -7.44 21.24
CA ILE A 30 -4.15 -7.07 20.38
C ILE A 30 -4.45 -5.61 20.68
N GLU A 31 -4.37 -4.76 19.68
CA GLU A 31 -4.64 -3.34 19.79
C GLU A 31 -5.78 -2.89 18.87
N SER A 32 -6.40 -1.76 19.22
CA SER A 32 -7.33 -1.05 18.38
C SER A 32 -7.13 0.45 18.55
N LYS A 33 -6.93 1.16 17.44
CA LYS A 33 -6.55 2.59 17.40
C LYS A 33 -7.64 3.50 16.82
N SER A 34 -8.76 2.93 16.41
CA SER A 34 -9.83 3.65 15.73
C SER A 34 -11.18 3.04 16.07
N LEU A 35 -12.14 3.91 16.35
CA LEU A 35 -13.54 3.54 16.56
C LEU A 35 -14.40 4.28 15.53
N ASN A 36 -15.17 3.53 14.76
CA ASN A 36 -15.98 4.07 13.67
C ASN A 36 -17.47 3.97 14.02
N ALA A 37 -18.28 4.94 13.62
CA ALA A 37 -19.72 4.79 13.72
C ALA A 37 -20.23 3.88 12.57
N CYS A 38 -21.03 2.87 12.90
CA CYS A 38 -21.61 1.93 11.91
C CYS A 38 -23.07 2.24 11.56
N GLN A 39 -23.61 3.37 12.03
CA GLN A 39 -24.97 3.85 11.74
C GLN A 39 -24.95 5.37 11.54
N ASP A 40 -25.80 5.87 10.65
CA ASP A 40 -26.02 7.30 10.45
C ASP A 40 -26.67 7.92 11.71
N ASN A 41 -26.23 9.12 12.10
CA ASN A 41 -26.67 9.82 13.32
C ASN A 41 -26.42 9.04 14.62
N SER A 42 -25.27 8.37 14.74
CA SER A 42 -24.85 7.72 15.99
C SER A 42 -24.79 8.74 17.14
N SER A 43 -25.51 8.48 18.24
CA SER A 43 -25.53 9.35 19.43
C SER A 43 -24.28 9.21 20.32
N PHE A 44 -23.29 8.45 19.86
CA PHE A 44 -22.00 8.29 20.50
C PHE A 44 -20.90 8.32 19.44
N THR A 45 -19.86 9.12 19.70
CA THR A 45 -18.70 9.28 18.82
C THR A 45 -17.42 9.31 19.66
N ALA A 46 -16.33 8.78 19.14
CA ALA A 46 -15.03 8.82 19.80
C ALA A 46 -14.03 9.61 18.97
N THR A 47 -13.34 10.55 19.61
CA THR A 47 -12.25 11.32 19.03
C THR A 47 -10.90 10.61 19.18
N LEU A 48 -10.67 9.97 20.34
CA LEU A 48 -9.51 9.13 20.61
C LEU A 48 -10.01 7.76 21.08
N PHE A 49 -9.45 6.70 20.49
CA PHE A 49 -9.73 5.35 20.90
C PHE A 49 -8.45 4.54 20.79
N ASP A 50 -7.81 4.28 21.93
CA ASP A 50 -6.63 3.43 22.01
C ASP A 50 -6.87 2.35 23.06
N VAL A 51 -6.96 1.11 22.61
CA VAL A 51 -7.16 -0.05 23.49
C VAL A 51 -6.08 -1.06 23.16
N VAL A 52 -5.26 -1.42 24.15
CA VAL A 52 -4.16 -2.37 24.02
C VAL A 52 -4.34 -3.48 25.04
N PHE A 53 -4.53 -4.69 24.53
CA PHE A 53 -4.54 -5.92 25.32
C PHE A 53 -3.20 -6.64 25.18
N THR A 54 -2.54 -6.87 26.32
CA THR A 54 -1.29 -7.62 26.37
C THR A 54 -1.50 -8.93 27.14
N PRO A 55 -1.51 -10.10 26.46
CA PRO A 55 -1.69 -11.39 27.12
C PRO A 55 -0.54 -11.76 28.08
N GLY A 56 0.67 -11.22 27.88
CA GLY A 56 1.84 -11.59 28.70
C GLY A 56 1.76 -11.15 30.17
N ASN A 57 1.03 -10.07 30.45
CA ASN A 57 0.82 -9.52 31.78
C ASN A 57 -0.67 -9.41 32.15
N LEU A 58 -1.57 -9.97 31.32
CA LEU A 58 -3.02 -9.94 31.49
C LEU A 58 -3.62 -8.54 31.61
N THR A 59 -2.94 -7.52 31.08
CA THR A 59 -3.41 -6.13 31.19
C THR A 59 -4.17 -5.70 29.95
N LEU A 60 -5.33 -5.08 30.15
CA LEU A 60 -6.05 -4.31 29.16
C LEU A 60 -5.93 -2.83 29.53
N THR A 61 -5.16 -2.09 28.72
CA THR A 61 -5.05 -0.64 28.82
C THR A 61 -6.01 -0.01 27.84
N PHE A 62 -6.78 0.97 28.28
CA PHE A 62 -7.67 1.73 27.41
C PHE A 62 -7.61 3.22 27.71
N ASP A 63 -7.55 4.00 26.64
CA ASP A 63 -7.56 5.45 26.61
C ASP A 63 -8.61 5.88 25.57
N VAL A 64 -9.78 6.29 26.06
CA VAL A 64 -10.95 6.57 25.23
C VAL A 64 -11.45 7.97 25.54
N VAL A 65 -11.43 8.83 24.51
CA VAL A 65 -12.00 10.18 24.56
C VAL A 65 -13.11 10.27 23.53
N GLY A 66 -14.33 10.50 23.98
CA GLY A 66 -15.51 10.59 23.13
C GLY A 66 -16.56 11.54 23.65
N VAL A 67 -17.63 11.70 22.86
CA VAL A 67 -18.80 12.50 23.22
C VAL A 67 -20.03 11.62 23.12
N SER A 68 -20.84 11.63 24.17
CA SER A 68 -22.13 10.97 24.19
C SER A 68 -23.27 11.98 24.27
N SER A 69 -24.26 11.76 23.42
CA SER A 69 -25.58 12.43 23.46
C SER A 69 -26.66 11.49 24.01
N ILE A 70 -26.29 10.33 24.55
CA ILE A 70 -27.23 9.33 25.09
C ILE A 70 -27.53 9.61 26.55
N GLN A 71 -28.81 9.56 26.93
CA GLN A 71 -29.25 9.71 28.31
C GLN A 71 -30.12 8.52 28.72
N GLY A 72 -29.75 7.84 29.82
CA GLY A 72 -30.54 6.78 30.42
C GLY A 72 -29.86 5.40 30.42
N ASN A 73 -30.66 4.35 30.64
CA ASN A 73 -30.19 2.98 30.69
C ASN A 73 -30.07 2.40 29.28
N VAL A 74 -28.92 1.77 29.00
CA VAL A 74 -28.57 1.21 27.71
C VAL A 74 -28.16 -0.25 27.84
N THR A 75 -28.35 -1.00 26.77
CA THR A 75 -27.84 -2.37 26.61
C THR A 75 -26.83 -2.40 25.45
N PHE A 76 -25.74 -3.13 25.63
CA PHE A 76 -24.68 -3.28 24.63
C PHE A 76 -24.78 -4.64 23.96
N ASP A 77 -25.05 -4.69 22.66
CA ASP A 77 -24.92 -5.91 21.86
C ASP A 77 -23.52 -5.92 21.21
N VAL A 78 -22.66 -6.82 21.70
CA VAL A 78 -21.26 -6.94 21.28
C VAL A 78 -21.13 -8.13 20.34
N GLU A 79 -20.85 -7.83 19.08
CA GLU A 79 -20.56 -8.79 18.02
C GLU A 79 -19.07 -8.73 17.65
N VAL A 80 -18.34 -9.80 17.89
CA VAL A 80 -16.95 -9.95 17.42
C VAL A 80 -16.96 -10.77 16.14
N THR A 81 -16.47 -10.17 15.06
CA THR A 81 -16.29 -10.84 13.77
C THR A 81 -14.82 -11.02 13.47
N ALA A 82 -14.44 -12.17 12.89
CA ALA A 82 -13.13 -12.32 12.27
C ALA A 82 -13.24 -13.00 10.91
N TYR A 83 -12.49 -12.51 9.94
CA TYR A 83 -12.48 -12.96 8.54
C TYR A 83 -13.88 -12.98 7.88
N GLY A 84 -14.79 -12.13 8.37
CA GLY A 84 -16.18 -12.07 7.94
C GLY A 84 -17.13 -13.07 8.61
N TYR A 85 -16.69 -13.80 9.63
CA TYR A 85 -17.54 -14.71 10.41
C TYR A 85 -17.75 -14.17 11.83
N PRO A 86 -18.99 -14.14 12.35
CA PRO A 86 -19.25 -13.80 13.74
C PRO A 86 -18.74 -14.94 14.64
N ILE A 87 -17.80 -14.62 15.54
CA ILE A 87 -17.20 -15.56 16.49
C ILE A 87 -17.88 -15.47 17.85
N LEU A 88 -18.27 -14.26 18.25
CA LEU A 88 -18.89 -14.01 19.53
C LEU A 88 -20.05 -13.04 19.33
N ASN A 89 -21.19 -13.37 19.93
CA ASN A 89 -22.27 -12.42 20.13
C ASN A 89 -22.65 -12.48 21.61
N LYS A 90 -22.55 -11.35 22.31
CA LYS A 90 -22.94 -11.22 23.72
C LYS A 90 -23.65 -9.90 23.95
N VAL A 91 -24.82 -9.98 24.58
CA VAL A 91 -25.53 -8.82 25.10
C VAL A 91 -25.09 -8.58 26.54
N ILE A 92 -24.58 -7.38 26.82
CA ILE A 92 -24.08 -6.94 28.13
C ILE A 92 -24.95 -5.78 28.61
N ASP A 93 -25.50 -5.92 29.81
CA ASP A 93 -26.15 -4.83 30.52
C ASP A 93 -25.13 -4.19 31.50
N PRO A 94 -24.70 -2.94 31.26
CA PRO A 94 -23.70 -2.25 32.08
C PRO A 94 -24.19 -2.00 33.51
N CYS A 95 -25.51 -1.92 33.73
CA CYS A 95 -26.12 -1.71 35.03
C CYS A 95 -26.01 -2.96 35.91
N THR A 96 -26.15 -4.16 35.31
CA THR A 96 -25.97 -5.44 36.03
C THR A 96 -24.50 -5.78 36.28
N SER A 97 -23.62 -5.31 35.39
CA SER A 97 -22.18 -5.59 35.43
C SER A 97 -21.40 -4.63 36.35
N GLY A 98 -22.05 -3.59 36.89
CA GLY A 98 -21.45 -2.66 37.84
C GLY A 98 -20.35 -1.76 37.24
N ILE A 99 -20.36 -1.54 35.92
CA ILE A 99 -19.33 -0.74 35.26
C ILE A 99 -19.63 0.75 35.50
N SER A 100 -18.81 1.38 36.35
CA SER A 100 -18.96 2.77 36.75
C SER A 100 -18.86 3.71 35.55
N GLY A 101 -19.79 4.65 35.42
CA GLY A 101 -19.82 5.65 34.33
C GLY A 101 -20.59 5.25 33.07
N LEU A 102 -21.05 4.00 32.95
CA LEU A 102 -21.86 3.54 31.81
C LEU A 102 -23.35 3.33 32.14
N CYS A 103 -23.74 3.34 33.42
CA CYS A 103 -25.14 3.28 33.84
C CYS A 103 -25.43 4.17 35.07
N PRO A 104 -26.36 5.14 34.97
CA PRO A 104 -26.98 5.62 33.74
C PRO A 104 -25.96 6.35 32.86
N MET A 105 -26.07 6.21 31.54
CA MET A 105 -25.25 6.98 30.62
C MET A 105 -25.72 8.43 30.64
N SER A 106 -24.78 9.37 30.78
CA SER A 106 -25.05 10.81 30.82
C SER A 106 -24.53 11.50 29.57
N THR A 107 -25.22 12.55 29.13
CA THR A 107 -24.75 13.39 28.04
C THR A 107 -23.49 14.16 28.45
N GLY A 108 -22.50 14.21 27.56
CA GLY A 108 -21.25 14.93 27.80
C GLY A 108 -20.03 14.26 27.18
N GLN A 109 -18.87 14.83 27.50
CA GLN A 109 -17.58 14.29 27.11
C GLN A 109 -17.18 13.17 28.06
N ILE A 110 -16.76 12.04 27.49
CA ILE A 110 -16.26 10.87 28.20
C ILE A 110 -14.76 10.83 27.97
N ASP A 111 -14.00 10.87 29.06
CA ASP A 111 -12.55 10.69 29.08
C ASP A 111 -12.24 9.58 30.08
N ILE A 112 -11.87 8.40 29.56
CA ILE A 112 -11.59 7.23 30.38
C ILE A 112 -10.20 6.71 30.01
N LYS A 113 -9.28 6.88 30.96
CA LYS A 113 -7.94 6.31 30.92
C LYS A 113 -7.76 5.35 32.09
N SER A 114 -7.62 4.05 31.80
CA SER A 114 -7.45 3.04 32.84
C SER A 114 -6.68 1.82 32.34
N ASN A 115 -6.21 1.03 33.29
CA ASN A 115 -5.56 -0.25 33.07
C ASN A 115 -6.20 -1.28 34.00
N ILE A 116 -6.79 -2.32 33.41
CA ILE A 116 -7.48 -3.38 34.15
C ILE A 116 -6.81 -4.73 33.89
N VAL A 117 -6.78 -5.56 34.92
CA VAL A 117 -6.31 -6.94 34.80
C VAL A 117 -7.47 -7.82 34.35
N VAL A 118 -7.30 -8.49 33.20
CA VAL A 118 -8.29 -9.36 32.60
C VAL A 118 -8.18 -10.76 33.21
N PRO A 119 -9.29 -11.42 33.58
CA PRO A 119 -9.27 -12.80 34.08
C PRO A 119 -8.64 -13.77 33.08
N GLN A 120 -7.81 -14.70 33.57
CA GLN A 120 -7.12 -15.70 32.74
C GLN A 120 -8.08 -16.49 31.84
N SER A 121 -9.28 -16.81 32.33
CA SER A 121 -10.32 -17.53 31.57
C SER A 121 -10.75 -16.83 30.27
N THR A 122 -10.69 -15.50 30.23
CA THR A 122 -11.00 -14.72 29.02
C THR A 122 -9.84 -14.77 28.04
N VAL A 123 -8.59 -14.78 28.54
CA VAL A 123 -7.38 -14.88 27.72
C VAL A 123 -7.28 -16.25 27.06
N ASP A 124 -7.59 -17.31 27.80
CA ASP A 124 -7.57 -18.69 27.31
C ASP A 124 -8.67 -18.93 26.25
N SER A 125 -9.74 -18.13 26.26
CA SER A 125 -10.79 -18.18 25.25
C SER A 125 -10.38 -17.57 23.90
N ILE A 126 -9.29 -16.79 23.86
CA ILE A 126 -8.79 -16.17 22.63
C ILE A 126 -7.84 -17.17 21.94
N PRO A 127 -8.17 -17.64 20.72
CA PRO A 127 -7.33 -18.57 19.99
C PRO A 127 -5.91 -18.02 19.80
N SER A 128 -4.90 -18.86 20.01
CA SER A 128 -3.48 -18.46 19.86
C SER A 128 -3.15 -17.91 18.47
N ILE A 129 -3.88 -18.33 17.45
CA ILE A 129 -3.79 -17.87 16.07
C ILE A 129 -4.06 -16.36 15.92
N ALA A 130 -4.85 -15.76 16.81
CA ALA A 130 -5.13 -14.31 16.81
C ALA A 130 -3.85 -13.47 17.02
N TYR A 131 -2.86 -14.02 17.73
CA TYR A 131 -1.58 -13.36 17.98
C TYR A 131 -0.50 -13.71 16.96
N GLY A 132 -0.76 -14.64 16.04
CA GLY A 132 0.25 -15.16 15.11
C GLY A 132 -0.02 -14.88 13.64
N VAL A 133 -1.27 -14.62 13.24
CA VAL A 133 -1.58 -14.32 11.83
C VAL A 133 -1.33 -12.83 11.57
N PRO A 134 -0.44 -12.45 10.66
CA PRO A 134 -0.20 -11.05 10.32
C PRO A 134 -1.43 -10.41 9.67
N ASP A 135 -1.59 -9.10 9.87
CA ASP A 135 -2.70 -8.29 9.37
C ASP A 135 -4.07 -8.91 9.72
N LEU A 136 -4.27 -9.15 11.01
CA LEU A 136 -5.50 -9.74 11.56
C LEU A 136 -6.74 -9.00 11.04
N ASP A 137 -7.65 -9.76 10.43
CA ASP A 137 -8.96 -9.28 9.98
C ASP A 137 -10.01 -9.60 11.05
N ALA A 138 -10.06 -8.81 12.11
CA ALA A 138 -11.06 -8.92 13.16
C ALA A 138 -11.62 -7.54 13.51
N ASN A 139 -12.93 -7.48 13.72
CA ASN A 139 -13.66 -6.26 14.07
C ASN A 139 -14.62 -6.55 15.22
N VAL A 140 -14.69 -5.63 16.17
CA VAL A 140 -15.65 -5.65 17.27
C VAL A 140 -16.70 -4.61 16.97
N LYS A 141 -17.93 -5.04 16.75
CA LYS A 141 -19.09 -4.19 16.55
C LYS A 141 -19.90 -4.16 17.83
N VAL A 142 -20.22 -2.97 18.31
CA VAL A 142 -21.04 -2.73 19.49
C VAL A 142 -22.24 -1.90 19.09
N ILE A 143 -23.43 -2.46 19.26
CA ILE A 143 -24.69 -1.77 19.04
C ILE A 143 -25.24 -1.38 20.42
N ILE A 144 -25.54 -0.10 20.60
CA ILE A 144 -26.08 0.46 21.84
C ILE A 144 -27.59 0.65 21.65
N ASN A 145 -28.38 -0.14 22.37
CA ASN A 145 -29.83 -0.08 22.35
C ASN A 145 -30.36 0.51 23.66
N GLY A 146 -31.52 1.17 23.62
CA GLY A 146 -32.16 1.65 24.84
C GLY A 146 -32.88 0.53 25.58
N THR A 147 -32.74 0.44 26.91
CA THR A 147 -33.44 -0.60 27.71
C THR A 147 -34.97 -0.48 27.61
N ALA A 148 -35.49 0.74 27.41
CA ALA A 148 -36.91 1.01 27.28
C ALA A 148 -37.51 0.55 25.92
N ASN A 149 -36.71 0.57 24.85
CA ASN A 149 -37.11 0.18 23.50
C ASN A 149 -35.94 -0.55 22.81
N PRO A 150 -35.84 -1.89 22.94
CA PRO A 150 -34.71 -2.64 22.42
C PRO A 150 -34.60 -2.64 20.89
N ASP A 151 -35.67 -2.28 20.18
CA ASP A 151 -35.71 -2.18 18.71
C ASP A 151 -35.10 -0.87 18.17
N VAL A 152 -34.81 0.11 19.03
CA VAL A 152 -34.24 1.40 18.64
C VAL A 152 -32.75 1.44 18.98
N SER A 153 -31.90 1.39 17.96
CA SER A 153 -30.45 1.55 18.09
C SER A 153 -30.08 3.03 18.22
N LEU A 154 -29.54 3.38 19.40
CA LEU A 154 -29.14 4.75 19.77
C LEU A 154 -27.76 5.10 19.20
N ALA A 155 -26.87 4.11 19.13
CA ALA A 155 -25.55 4.24 18.54
C ALA A 155 -25.02 2.89 18.06
N CYS A 156 -24.11 2.93 17.10
CA CYS A 156 -23.43 1.76 16.56
C CYS A 156 -21.97 2.14 16.41
N VAL A 157 -21.07 1.41 17.06
CA VAL A 157 -19.63 1.61 16.91
C VAL A 157 -18.90 0.33 16.54
N GLU A 158 -17.86 0.46 15.72
CA GLU A 158 -17.04 -0.64 15.23
C GLU A 158 -15.55 -0.32 15.43
N ALA A 159 -14.86 -1.20 16.14
CA ALA A 159 -13.43 -1.12 16.41
C ALA A 159 -12.69 -2.19 15.61
N GLN A 160 -11.66 -1.78 14.86
CA GLN A 160 -10.82 -2.73 14.13
C GLN A 160 -9.72 -3.25 15.04
N LEU A 161 -9.54 -4.56 15.10
CA LEU A 161 -8.46 -5.19 15.86
C LEU A 161 -7.22 -5.39 14.98
N SER A 162 -6.06 -5.24 15.59
CA SER A 162 -4.74 -5.49 15.03
C SER A 162 -3.88 -6.22 16.06
N ASN A 163 -2.96 -7.07 15.64
CA ASN A 163 -1.99 -7.72 16.53
C ASN A 163 -0.56 -7.17 16.37
N GLY A 164 -0.42 -6.03 15.67
CA GLY A 164 0.87 -5.39 15.40
C GLY A 164 1.77 -6.15 14.42
N GLN A 165 1.34 -7.29 13.87
CA GLN A 165 2.08 -8.03 12.86
C GLN A 165 1.55 -7.70 11.46
N THR A 166 2.45 -7.60 10.48
CA THR A 166 2.08 -7.32 9.10
C THR A 166 2.95 -8.08 8.11
N VAL A 167 2.37 -8.45 6.97
CA VAL A 167 3.10 -9.00 5.81
C VAL A 167 3.76 -7.91 4.97
N ASP A 168 3.45 -6.63 5.20
CA ASP A 168 4.17 -5.52 4.59
C ASP A 168 5.55 -5.39 5.25
N GLN A 169 6.57 -5.84 4.54
CA GLN A 169 7.93 -5.90 5.03
C GLN A 169 8.84 -5.21 4.03
N LYS A 170 9.49 -4.13 4.44
CA LYS A 170 10.42 -3.38 3.57
C LYS A 170 11.49 -4.29 2.95
N GLY A 171 11.92 -5.34 3.67
CA GLY A 171 12.85 -6.34 3.16
C GLY A 171 12.36 -7.09 1.92
N VAL A 172 11.06 -7.43 1.84
CA VAL A 172 10.46 -8.10 0.68
C VAL A 172 10.44 -7.16 -0.52
N GLY A 173 10.07 -5.89 -0.31
CA GLY A 173 10.11 -4.86 -1.36
C GLY A 173 11.53 -4.68 -1.95
N TRP A 174 12.54 -4.48 -1.10
CA TRP A 174 13.93 -4.34 -1.58
C TRP A 174 14.49 -5.61 -2.21
N ALA A 175 14.22 -6.78 -1.66
CA ALA A 175 14.68 -8.04 -2.23
C ALA A 175 14.10 -8.28 -3.63
N THR A 176 12.79 -8.05 -3.80
CA THR A 176 12.14 -8.18 -5.12
C THR A 176 12.63 -7.13 -6.12
N ALA A 177 12.89 -5.90 -5.67
CA ALA A 177 13.50 -4.85 -6.49
C ALA A 177 14.91 -5.21 -6.99
N VAL A 178 15.76 -5.74 -6.10
CA VAL A 178 17.11 -6.18 -6.45
C VAL A 178 17.07 -7.35 -7.44
N ILE A 179 16.20 -8.34 -7.22
CA ILE A 179 16.04 -9.48 -8.14
C ILE A 179 15.64 -8.99 -9.54
N ALA A 180 14.67 -8.08 -9.62
CA ALA A 180 14.24 -7.50 -10.89
C ALA A 180 15.36 -6.71 -11.58
N GLY A 181 16.08 -5.87 -10.82
CA GLY A 181 17.21 -5.10 -11.32
C GLY A 181 18.35 -5.99 -11.85
N LEU A 182 18.72 -7.04 -11.11
CA LEU A 182 19.74 -8.00 -11.53
C LEU A 182 19.33 -8.75 -12.80
N ALA A 183 18.06 -9.11 -12.95
CA ALA A 183 17.57 -9.75 -14.18
C ALA A 183 17.71 -8.84 -15.41
N LEU A 184 17.42 -7.54 -15.27
CA LEU A 184 17.59 -6.55 -16.34
C LEU A 184 19.07 -6.35 -16.69
N VAL A 185 19.95 -6.24 -15.68
CA VAL A 185 21.40 -6.12 -15.88
C VAL A 185 21.97 -7.37 -16.55
N ALA A 186 21.56 -8.56 -16.12
CA ALA A 186 22.00 -9.83 -16.71
C ALA A 186 21.62 -9.93 -18.20
N SER A 187 20.40 -9.50 -18.56
CA SER A 187 19.99 -9.41 -19.96
C SER A 187 20.86 -8.43 -20.76
N ALA A 188 21.12 -7.23 -20.21
CA ALA A 188 21.92 -6.21 -20.86
C ALA A 188 23.37 -6.68 -21.11
N VAL A 189 24.00 -7.29 -20.11
CA VAL A 189 25.37 -7.85 -20.23
C VAL A 189 25.42 -8.96 -21.27
N THR A 190 24.45 -9.88 -21.25
CA THR A 190 24.35 -10.98 -22.23
C THR A 190 24.20 -10.45 -23.66
N SER A 191 23.40 -9.39 -23.84
CA SER A 191 23.26 -8.71 -25.13
C SER A 191 24.57 -8.06 -25.58
N GLY A 192 25.30 -7.42 -24.67
CA GLY A 192 26.59 -6.79 -24.98
C GLY A 192 27.68 -7.79 -25.38
N LEU A 193 27.59 -9.02 -24.89
CA LEU A 193 28.51 -10.12 -25.23
C LEU A 193 28.21 -10.78 -26.59
N GLY A 194 27.17 -10.34 -27.31
CA GLY A 194 26.82 -10.86 -28.64
C GLY A 194 25.77 -11.97 -28.66
N HIS A 195 25.27 -12.41 -27.51
CA HIS A 195 24.20 -13.43 -27.41
C HIS A 195 22.81 -12.79 -27.45
N SER A 196 22.42 -12.24 -28.60
CA SER A 196 21.16 -11.51 -28.77
C SER A 196 19.90 -12.34 -28.48
N ASN A 197 19.85 -13.60 -28.93
CA ASN A 197 18.71 -14.50 -28.71
C ASN A 197 18.52 -14.82 -27.22
N THR A 198 19.61 -15.19 -26.52
CA THR A 198 19.57 -15.46 -25.08
C THR A 198 19.19 -14.20 -24.31
N ALA A 199 19.76 -13.04 -24.68
CA ALA A 199 19.42 -11.77 -24.05
C ALA A 199 17.94 -11.42 -24.20
N ALA A 200 17.33 -11.70 -25.37
CA ALA A 200 15.91 -11.48 -25.61
C ALA A 200 15.02 -12.38 -24.72
N HIS A 201 15.37 -13.66 -24.56
CA HIS A 201 14.65 -14.56 -23.65
C HIS A 201 14.74 -14.09 -22.18
N VAL A 202 15.94 -13.72 -21.72
CA VAL A 202 16.13 -13.21 -20.35
C VAL A 202 15.38 -11.89 -20.16
N ALA A 203 15.40 -10.99 -21.15
CA ALA A 203 14.65 -9.73 -21.10
C ALA A 203 13.13 -9.97 -20.99
N SER A 204 12.60 -10.92 -21.77
CA SER A 204 11.18 -11.27 -21.73
C SER A 204 10.77 -11.79 -20.36
N ASN A 205 11.57 -12.67 -19.76
CA ASN A 205 11.28 -13.22 -18.43
C ASN A 205 11.39 -12.14 -17.34
N ALA A 206 12.39 -11.26 -17.44
CA ALA A 206 12.54 -10.13 -16.53
C ALA A 206 11.34 -9.16 -16.63
N LEU A 207 10.88 -8.88 -17.84
CA LEU A 207 9.68 -8.05 -18.08
C LEU A 207 8.42 -8.71 -17.51
N SER A 208 8.25 -10.03 -17.70
CA SER A 208 7.12 -10.76 -17.11
C SER A 208 7.14 -10.75 -15.57
N LEU A 209 8.32 -10.89 -14.96
CA LEU A 209 8.47 -10.79 -13.51
C LEU A 209 8.13 -9.38 -12.99
N PHE A 210 8.62 -8.35 -13.67
CA PHE A 210 8.30 -6.97 -13.32
C PHE A 210 6.81 -6.67 -13.48
N GLY A 211 6.21 -7.13 -14.59
CA GLY A 211 4.78 -7.01 -14.85
C GLY A 211 3.92 -7.76 -13.81
N TYR A 212 4.41 -8.88 -13.28
CA TYR A 212 3.75 -9.57 -12.16
C TYR A 212 3.75 -8.72 -10.89
N PHE A 213 4.88 -8.10 -10.53
CA PHE A 213 4.94 -7.19 -9.37
C PHE A 213 4.03 -5.97 -9.55
N GLN A 214 4.03 -5.37 -10.74
CA GLN A 214 3.11 -4.28 -11.07
C GLN A 214 1.65 -4.73 -10.98
N ALA A 215 1.31 -5.94 -11.42
CA ALA A 215 -0.03 -6.47 -11.31
C ALA A 215 -0.49 -6.62 -9.85
N GLN A 216 0.41 -7.04 -8.95
CA GLN A 216 0.10 -7.07 -7.51
C GLN A 216 -0.19 -5.66 -6.97
N ALA A 217 0.67 -4.68 -7.26
CA ALA A 217 0.47 -3.30 -6.83
C ALA A 217 -0.82 -2.69 -7.41
N MET A 218 -1.12 -2.95 -8.69
CA MET A 218 -2.35 -2.51 -9.35
C MET A 218 -3.62 -3.02 -8.66
N ILE A 219 -3.61 -4.26 -8.12
CA ILE A 219 -4.72 -4.78 -7.33
C ILE A 219 -4.89 -3.96 -6.04
N GLY A 220 -3.79 -3.63 -5.36
CA GLY A 220 -3.79 -2.79 -4.15
C GLY A 220 -4.32 -1.37 -4.38
N LEU A 221 -4.05 -0.81 -5.57
CA LEU A 221 -4.52 0.52 -6.00
C LEU A 221 -6.03 0.56 -6.28
N THR A 222 -6.70 -0.58 -6.44
CA THR A 222 -8.15 -0.60 -6.65
C THR A 222 -8.92 -0.17 -5.41
N SER A 223 -10.01 0.56 -5.61
CA SER A 223 -10.95 0.97 -4.56
C SER A 223 -11.85 -0.18 -4.08
N VAL A 224 -11.52 -1.43 -4.42
CA VAL A 224 -12.28 -2.59 -3.96
C VAL A 224 -11.89 -2.84 -2.50
N PRO A 225 -12.87 -3.14 -1.63
CA PRO A 225 -12.57 -3.44 -0.24
C PRO A 225 -11.85 -4.81 -0.16
N LEU A 226 -10.55 -4.77 0.12
CA LEU A 226 -9.67 -5.93 0.19
C LEU A 226 -9.50 -6.38 1.65
N PRO A 227 -9.27 -7.68 1.92
CA PRO A 227 -8.82 -8.11 3.23
C PRO A 227 -7.49 -7.43 3.63
N PRO A 228 -7.26 -7.11 4.91
CA PRO A 228 -6.06 -6.41 5.38
C PRO A 228 -4.75 -7.06 4.94
N ILE A 229 -4.67 -8.38 5.03
CA ILE A 229 -3.50 -9.15 4.60
C ILE A 229 -3.19 -8.98 3.11
N VAL A 230 -4.22 -8.90 2.26
CA VAL A 230 -4.04 -8.68 0.81
C VAL A 230 -3.55 -7.26 0.56
N GLN A 231 -4.08 -6.28 1.28
CA GLN A 231 -3.62 -4.89 1.15
C GLN A 231 -2.15 -4.74 1.55
N SER A 232 -1.74 -5.38 2.65
CA SER A 232 -0.36 -5.34 3.12
C SER A 232 0.56 -6.13 2.21
N TRP A 233 0.09 -7.24 1.64
CA TRP A 233 0.85 -7.99 0.64
C TRP A 233 1.11 -7.16 -0.61
N THR A 234 0.08 -6.50 -1.16
CA THR A 234 0.22 -5.66 -2.36
C THR A 234 1.15 -4.48 -2.14
N GLN A 235 1.19 -3.93 -0.91
CA GLN A 235 2.04 -2.80 -0.54
C GLN A 235 3.54 -3.11 -0.73
N ASN A 236 3.96 -4.37 -0.55
CA ASN A 236 5.35 -4.78 -0.80
C ASN A 236 5.83 -4.54 -2.24
N PHE A 237 4.91 -4.43 -3.20
CA PHE A 237 5.22 -4.30 -4.63
C PHE A 237 5.01 -2.89 -5.18
N ASP A 238 4.62 -1.93 -4.33
CA ASP A 238 4.36 -0.54 -4.73
C ASP A 238 5.57 0.17 -5.32
N TRP A 239 6.78 -0.26 -4.95
CA TRP A 239 8.03 0.21 -5.55
C TRP A 239 8.06 0.01 -7.08
N SER A 240 7.40 -1.05 -7.59
CA SER A 240 7.32 -1.35 -9.04
C SER A 240 6.42 -0.36 -9.81
N MET A 241 5.61 0.40 -9.07
CA MET A 241 4.77 1.50 -9.55
C MET A 241 5.38 2.88 -9.20
N GLY A 242 6.63 2.93 -8.73
CA GLY A 242 7.31 4.17 -8.36
C GLY A 242 6.75 4.84 -7.11
N ILE A 243 5.94 4.13 -6.32
CA ILE A 243 5.39 4.63 -5.05
C ILE A 243 6.39 4.27 -3.96
N ILE A 244 7.34 5.18 -3.74
CA ILE A 244 8.39 5.03 -2.72
C ILE A 244 8.44 6.34 -1.94
N GLU A 245 8.35 6.25 -0.62
CA GLU A 245 8.41 7.40 0.25
C GLU A 245 9.86 7.84 0.44
N VAL A 246 10.09 9.14 0.22
CA VAL A 246 11.37 9.82 0.46
C VAL A 246 11.07 11.25 0.88
N ASP A 247 11.36 11.59 2.13
CA ASP A 247 11.07 12.89 2.76
C ASP A 247 11.42 14.12 1.90
N PHE A 248 12.62 14.16 1.31
CA PHE A 248 13.06 15.31 0.51
C PHE A 248 12.19 15.46 -0.75
N MET A 249 11.79 14.35 -1.34
CA MET A 249 10.99 14.34 -2.56
C MET A 249 9.56 14.77 -2.26
N GLN A 250 9.01 14.37 -1.10
CA GLN A 250 7.71 14.85 -0.62
C GLN A 250 7.72 16.37 -0.42
N SER A 251 8.82 16.91 0.13
CA SER A 251 8.99 18.36 0.30
C SER A 251 9.03 19.10 -1.03
N ILE A 252 9.71 18.55 -2.04
CA ILE A 252 9.76 19.12 -3.40
C ILE A 252 8.39 19.04 -4.07
N ALA A 253 7.69 17.91 -3.95
CA ALA A 253 6.36 17.72 -4.53
C ALA A 253 5.37 18.74 -3.95
N THR A 254 5.32 18.89 -2.63
CA THR A 254 4.48 19.88 -1.97
C THR A 254 4.87 21.32 -2.33
N TRP A 255 6.17 21.62 -2.47
CA TRP A 255 6.61 22.93 -2.95
C TRP A 255 6.14 23.20 -4.38
N TYR A 256 6.28 22.21 -5.28
CA TYR A 256 5.85 22.30 -6.65
C TYR A 256 4.33 22.50 -6.73
N GLN A 257 3.55 21.68 -6.03
CA GLN A 257 2.09 21.81 -5.97
C GLN A 257 1.66 23.21 -5.49
N LYS A 258 2.24 23.72 -4.38
CA LYS A 258 1.92 25.06 -3.86
C LYS A 258 2.30 26.18 -4.83
N SER A 259 3.43 26.06 -5.50
CA SER A 259 3.92 27.07 -6.44
C SER A 259 3.05 27.17 -7.70
N THR A 260 2.32 26.09 -8.01
CA THR A 260 1.53 25.93 -9.23
C THR A 260 0.03 26.14 -9.01
N GLY A 261 -0.34 26.57 -7.80
CA GLY A 261 -1.72 26.93 -7.42
C GLY A 261 -2.54 25.78 -6.83
N GLY A 262 -1.94 24.62 -6.58
CA GLY A 262 -2.58 23.48 -5.91
C GLY A 262 -2.58 23.59 -4.38
N THR A 263 -3.48 22.85 -3.73
CA THR A 263 -3.59 22.77 -2.26
C THR A 263 -3.19 21.38 -1.76
N PRO A 264 -2.10 21.23 -0.99
CA PRO A 264 -1.64 19.93 -0.54
C PRO A 264 -2.54 19.33 0.53
N ALA A 265 -2.65 18.00 0.52
CA ALA A 265 -3.28 17.26 1.62
C ALA A 265 -2.43 17.33 2.91
N THR A 266 -3.09 17.27 4.06
CA THR A 266 -2.46 17.32 5.39
C THR A 266 -2.88 16.14 6.28
N LEU A 267 -3.25 15.02 5.68
CA LEU A 267 -3.83 13.88 6.40
C LEU A 267 -2.80 13.26 7.35
N LEU A 268 -1.54 13.14 6.92
CA LEU A 268 -0.47 12.57 7.75
C LEU A 268 -0.09 13.51 8.90
N ASN A 269 -0.18 14.82 8.70
CA ASN A 269 0.08 15.80 9.77
C ASN A 269 -1.03 15.85 10.84
N THR A 270 -2.22 15.32 10.54
CA THR A 270 -3.41 15.38 11.41
C THR A 270 -3.66 14.05 12.14
N LEU A 271 -2.76 13.07 12.00
CA LEU A 271 -2.87 11.72 12.60
C LEU A 271 -3.02 11.73 14.13
N THR A 272 -2.53 12.75 14.83
CA THR A 272 -2.65 12.87 16.30
C THR A 272 -4.05 13.28 16.75
N THR A 273 -4.81 13.94 15.88
CA THR A 273 -6.12 14.54 16.22
C THR A 273 -7.28 13.94 15.44
N THR A 274 -7.00 13.10 14.43
CA THR A 274 -8.01 12.51 13.56
C THR A 274 -7.79 11.02 13.42
N SER A 275 -8.83 10.24 13.72
CA SER A 275 -8.87 8.81 13.44
C SER A 275 -8.99 8.58 11.93
N VAL A 276 -7.99 7.91 11.35
CA VAL A 276 -7.97 7.55 9.94
C VAL A 276 -8.35 6.09 9.79
N GLN A 277 -9.39 5.84 8.99
CA GLN A 277 -9.85 4.50 8.69
C GLN A 277 -9.28 4.04 7.35
N VAL A 278 -8.50 2.96 7.38
CA VAL A 278 -8.15 2.22 6.18
C VAL A 278 -9.30 1.27 5.87
N GLU A 279 -9.90 1.41 4.69
CA GLU A 279 -11.00 0.53 4.27
C GLU A 279 -10.52 -0.93 4.17
N LYS A 280 -11.09 -1.80 5.01
CA LYS A 280 -10.94 -3.26 4.96
C LYS A 280 -12.09 -3.88 4.14
N ARG A 281 -12.10 -5.21 4.02
CA ARG A 281 -13.16 -5.96 3.33
C ARG A 281 -14.55 -5.50 3.79
N SER A 282 -15.45 -5.22 2.85
CA SER A 282 -16.86 -4.96 3.14
C SER A 282 -17.62 -6.28 3.20
N MET A 283 -18.49 -6.41 4.20
CA MET A 283 -19.40 -7.54 4.33
C MET A 283 -20.78 -7.11 3.84
N GLU A 284 -21.00 -7.10 2.52
CA GLU A 284 -22.34 -6.99 1.96
C GLU A 284 -22.84 -8.40 1.59
N LYS A 285 -23.88 -8.90 2.28
CA LYS A 285 -24.52 -10.20 2.00
C LYS A 285 -25.08 -10.18 0.58
N ARG A 286 -24.49 -11.00 -0.30
CA ARG A 286 -24.81 -11.08 -1.72
C ARG A 286 -26.06 -11.95 -1.94
N SER A 287 -27.25 -11.35 -1.95
CA SER A 287 -28.50 -12.03 -2.39
C SER A 287 -28.83 -11.67 -3.85
N VAL A 288 -29.47 -12.61 -4.55
CA VAL A 288 -29.73 -12.59 -6.01
C VAL A 288 -30.58 -11.39 -6.47
N GLU A 289 -31.32 -10.75 -5.55
CA GLU A 289 -32.07 -9.49 -5.76
C GLU A 289 -31.18 -8.30 -6.18
N HIS A 290 -29.85 -8.40 -6.03
CA HIS A 290 -28.90 -7.32 -6.23
C HIS A 290 -28.57 -7.00 -7.69
N THR A 291 -28.91 -7.88 -8.64
CA THR A 291 -28.52 -7.72 -10.05
C THR A 291 -29.31 -6.60 -10.75
N ILE A 292 -30.56 -6.38 -10.34
CA ILE A 292 -31.41 -5.30 -10.89
C ILE A 292 -31.13 -3.96 -10.19
N LYS A 293 -30.80 -3.97 -8.89
CA LYS A 293 -30.30 -2.78 -8.16
C LYS A 293 -28.88 -2.36 -8.56
N LEU A 294 -28.11 -3.24 -9.20
CA LEU A 294 -26.74 -2.97 -9.66
C LEU A 294 -26.68 -1.93 -10.79
N LEU A 295 -27.72 -1.84 -11.63
CA LEU A 295 -27.74 -0.89 -12.75
C LEU A 295 -28.00 0.55 -12.27
N THR A 296 -28.87 0.72 -11.27
CA THR A 296 -29.12 2.03 -10.63
C THR A 296 -28.01 2.40 -9.65
N ARG A 297 -27.43 1.44 -8.92
CA ARG A 297 -26.23 1.66 -8.09
C ARG A 297 -24.96 1.89 -8.89
N ALA A 298 -24.84 1.44 -10.14
CA ALA A 298 -23.65 1.76 -10.94
C ALA A 298 -23.48 3.29 -11.08
N HIS A 299 -24.57 4.05 -11.13
CA HIS A 299 -24.54 5.51 -11.12
C HIS A 299 -24.16 6.09 -9.74
N GLU A 300 -24.63 5.46 -8.66
CA GLU A 300 -24.38 5.87 -7.26
C GLU A 300 -22.99 5.45 -6.73
N ILE A 301 -22.41 4.39 -7.27
CA ILE A 301 -21.04 3.92 -7.00
C ILE A 301 -20.02 4.79 -7.74
N LEU A 302 -20.39 5.35 -8.90
CA LEU A 302 -19.57 6.35 -9.59
C LEU A 302 -19.50 7.66 -8.80
N THR A 303 -20.57 8.05 -8.09
CA THR A 303 -20.58 9.24 -7.22
C THR A 303 -19.90 9.00 -5.87
N LYS A 304 -19.98 7.78 -5.30
CA LYS A 304 -19.27 7.40 -4.06
C LYS A 304 -17.75 7.16 -4.20
N ARG A 305 -17.16 7.43 -5.38
CA ARG A 305 -15.70 7.47 -5.55
C ARG A 305 -15.07 8.76 -4.99
N ALA A 306 -15.87 9.75 -4.62
CA ALA A 306 -15.39 10.95 -3.93
C ALA A 306 -15.23 10.67 -2.42
N ASP A 307 -14.13 11.17 -1.87
CA ASP A 307 -13.77 11.07 -0.45
C ASP A 307 -14.97 11.43 0.43
N THR A 308 -15.44 10.47 1.21
CA THR A 308 -16.47 10.74 2.20
C THR A 308 -15.77 11.04 3.51
N THR A 309 -15.69 12.32 3.87
CA THR A 309 -15.62 12.69 5.29
C THR A 309 -16.83 12.04 5.94
N THR A 310 -16.60 11.00 6.76
CA THR A 310 -17.72 10.41 7.49
C THR A 310 -18.29 11.52 8.36
N THR A 311 -19.61 11.60 8.48
CA THR A 311 -20.34 12.62 9.28
C THR A 311 -19.86 12.69 10.75
N THR A 312 -19.05 11.72 11.16
CA THR A 312 -18.46 11.50 12.47
C THR A 312 -17.03 12.05 12.66
N GLY A 313 -16.44 12.74 11.67
CA GLY A 313 -15.09 13.32 11.79
C GLY A 313 -13.92 12.35 11.54
N SER A 314 -14.19 11.12 11.09
CA SER A 314 -13.19 10.13 10.69
C SER A 314 -12.96 10.12 9.16
N TYR A 315 -11.70 10.10 8.73
CA TYR A 315 -11.32 10.11 7.31
C TYR A 315 -11.21 8.68 6.78
N LEU A 316 -12.06 8.30 5.82
CA LEU A 316 -12.05 6.96 5.22
C LEU A 316 -11.20 6.95 3.95
N VAL A 317 -10.09 6.22 3.99
CA VAL A 317 -9.14 6.15 2.88
C VAL A 317 -9.37 4.88 2.06
N LYS A 318 -9.52 5.05 0.74
CA LYS A 318 -9.80 3.97 -0.23
C LYS A 318 -8.88 4.03 -1.44
N GLY A 319 -8.72 2.89 -2.12
CA GLY A 319 -8.03 2.78 -3.40
C GLY A 319 -6.62 3.37 -3.40
N ILE A 320 -6.32 4.22 -4.38
CA ILE A 320 -5.00 4.84 -4.56
C ILE A 320 -4.60 5.68 -3.33
N LYS A 321 -5.54 6.43 -2.74
CA LYS A 321 -5.27 7.22 -1.53
C LYS A 321 -4.89 6.33 -0.34
N ARG A 322 -5.45 5.12 -0.26
CA ARG A 322 -5.13 4.14 0.79
C ARG A 322 -3.68 3.68 0.67
N VAL A 323 -3.27 3.38 -0.55
CA VAL A 323 -1.90 2.97 -0.85
C VAL A 323 -0.93 4.11 -0.53
N ALA A 324 -1.27 5.36 -0.90
CA ALA A 324 -0.48 6.54 -0.55
C ALA A 324 -0.34 6.72 0.97
N PHE A 325 -1.45 6.67 1.69
CA PHE A 325 -1.48 6.80 3.15
C PHE A 325 -0.63 5.72 3.83
N ARG A 326 -0.74 4.47 3.40
CA ARG A 326 0.08 3.36 3.92
C ARG A 326 1.56 3.49 3.54
N ALA A 327 1.86 4.08 2.39
CA ALA A 327 3.22 4.38 1.98
C ALA A 327 3.82 5.56 2.76
N GLY A 328 3.04 6.34 3.51
CA GLY A 328 3.50 7.57 4.17
C GLY A 328 3.59 8.77 3.22
N ILE A 329 2.86 8.72 2.11
CA ILE A 329 2.83 9.77 1.08
C ILE A 329 1.47 10.47 1.16
N GLU A 330 1.48 11.80 1.23
CA GLU A 330 0.23 12.58 1.13
C GLU A 330 -0.41 12.32 -0.23
N SER A 331 -1.74 12.17 -0.28
CA SER A 331 -2.42 11.77 -1.51
C SER A 331 -2.06 12.69 -2.68
N THR A 332 -2.02 14.00 -2.47
CA THR A 332 -1.72 14.99 -3.52
C THR A 332 -0.29 14.90 -4.07
N ASN A 333 0.66 14.37 -3.29
CA ASN A 333 2.05 14.23 -3.75
C ASN A 333 2.29 12.94 -4.54
N LEU A 334 1.31 12.03 -4.60
CA LEU A 334 1.50 10.69 -5.14
C LEU A 334 1.83 10.70 -6.64
N PHE A 335 1.13 11.52 -7.43
CA PHE A 335 1.36 11.63 -8.87
C PHE A 335 2.79 12.11 -9.16
N LEU A 336 3.21 13.22 -8.53
CA LEU A 336 4.56 13.77 -8.66
C LEU A 336 5.64 12.80 -8.19
N THR A 337 5.40 12.09 -7.08
CA THR A 337 6.31 11.05 -6.56
C THR A 337 6.56 9.97 -7.61
N GLY A 338 5.49 9.39 -8.16
CA GLY A 338 5.61 8.35 -9.18
C GLY A 338 6.27 8.86 -10.46
N LEU A 339 5.89 10.06 -10.92
CA LEU A 339 6.50 10.69 -12.09
C LEU A 339 8.00 10.94 -11.89
N ALA A 340 8.39 11.49 -10.73
CA ALA A 340 9.77 11.76 -10.39
C ALA A 340 10.61 10.47 -10.39
N PHE A 341 10.12 9.39 -9.75
CA PHE A 341 10.83 8.10 -9.77
C PHE A 341 10.97 7.52 -11.17
N PHE A 342 9.95 7.65 -12.03
CA PHE A 342 10.05 7.24 -13.43
C PHE A 342 11.15 8.02 -14.17
N CYS A 343 11.18 9.35 -14.01
CA CYS A 343 12.23 10.19 -14.60
C CYS A 343 13.63 9.87 -14.05
N ILE A 344 13.76 9.69 -12.73
CA ILE A 344 15.01 9.29 -12.07
C ILE A 344 15.49 7.96 -12.62
N PHE A 345 14.60 6.98 -12.77
CA PHE A 345 14.94 5.66 -13.29
C PHE A 345 15.45 5.71 -14.74
N ILE A 346 14.83 6.54 -15.59
CA ILE A 346 15.30 6.80 -16.96
C ILE A 346 16.70 7.43 -16.94
N VAL A 347 16.88 8.52 -16.20
CA VAL A 347 18.16 9.24 -16.13
C VAL A 347 19.26 8.33 -15.58
N PHE A 348 18.98 7.59 -14.50
CA PHE A 348 19.90 6.63 -13.91
C PHE A 348 20.31 5.55 -14.92
N THR A 349 19.36 5.03 -15.70
CA THR A 349 19.65 4.04 -16.75
C THR A 349 20.54 4.62 -17.85
N ILE A 350 20.29 5.85 -18.30
CA ILE A 350 21.12 6.53 -19.30
C ILE A 350 22.55 6.70 -18.77
N LEU A 351 22.69 7.19 -17.52
CA LEU A 351 23.98 7.35 -16.86
C LEU A 351 24.71 6.02 -16.72
N PHE A 352 24.01 4.96 -16.31
CA PHE A 352 24.60 3.62 -16.17
C PHE A 352 25.16 3.11 -17.51
N VAL A 353 24.41 3.24 -18.60
CA VAL A 353 24.86 2.83 -19.94
C VAL A 353 26.04 3.68 -20.42
N ALA A 354 26.01 4.99 -20.17
CA ALA A 354 27.11 5.90 -20.53
C ALA A 354 28.39 5.61 -19.74
N LEU A 355 28.27 5.36 -18.43
CA LEU A 355 29.38 4.95 -17.56
C LEU A 355 29.95 3.60 -18.00
N PHE A 356 29.10 2.63 -18.33
CA PHE A 356 29.54 1.33 -18.84
C PHE A 356 30.30 1.45 -20.16
N LYS A 357 29.86 2.33 -21.06
CA LYS A 357 30.59 2.66 -22.29
C LYS A 357 31.96 3.28 -21.97
N GLY A 358 32.01 4.27 -21.08
CA GLY A 358 33.26 4.90 -20.65
C GLY A 358 34.23 3.90 -20.02
N PHE A 359 33.73 3.01 -19.17
CA PHE A 359 34.50 1.93 -18.57
C PHE A 359 35.07 0.97 -19.61
N CYS A 360 34.27 0.53 -20.59
CA CYS A 360 34.73 -0.33 -21.67
C CYS A 360 35.87 0.31 -22.48
N GLU A 361 35.76 1.59 -22.82
CA GLU A 361 36.82 2.30 -23.55
C GLU A 361 38.10 2.48 -22.73
N LEU A 362 37.97 2.79 -21.44
CA LEU A 362 39.11 2.90 -20.54
C LEU A 362 39.81 1.55 -20.34
N ALA A 363 39.06 0.47 -20.15
CA ALA A 363 39.60 -0.88 -19.99
C ALA A 363 40.39 -1.35 -21.22
N VAL A 364 39.97 -0.96 -22.42
CA VAL A 364 40.70 -1.24 -23.67
C VAL A 364 41.96 -0.38 -23.76
N ARG A 365 41.88 0.92 -23.41
CA ARG A 365 43.07 1.81 -23.37
C ARG A 365 44.13 1.32 -22.38
N MET A 366 43.72 0.83 -21.22
CA MET A 366 44.58 0.27 -20.18
C MET A 366 45.05 -1.16 -20.47
N LYS A 367 44.69 -1.74 -21.63
CA LYS A 367 44.96 -3.14 -22.02
C LYS A 367 44.44 -4.19 -21.02
N TRP A 368 43.43 -3.85 -20.21
CA TRP A 368 42.76 -4.79 -19.30
C TRP A 368 41.76 -5.68 -20.05
N MET A 369 41.33 -5.26 -21.24
CA MET A 369 40.41 -5.98 -22.10
C MET A 369 40.94 -6.07 -23.54
N LYS A 370 40.79 -7.22 -24.18
CA LYS A 370 41.08 -7.37 -25.61
C LYS A 370 40.14 -6.45 -26.41
N SER A 371 40.68 -5.77 -27.44
CA SER A 371 39.93 -4.79 -28.23
C SER A 371 38.66 -5.36 -28.90
N ASP A 372 38.59 -6.68 -29.06
CA ASP A 372 37.51 -7.40 -29.72
C ASP A 372 36.28 -7.64 -28.82
N LYS A 373 36.44 -7.53 -27.50
CA LYS A 373 35.31 -7.66 -26.56
C LYS A 373 34.43 -6.39 -26.62
N PHE A 374 33.11 -6.58 -26.71
CA PHE A 374 32.10 -5.51 -26.76
C PHE A 374 32.27 -4.52 -27.94
N LEU A 375 32.88 -4.93 -29.06
CA LEU A 375 33.11 -4.05 -30.21
C LEU A 375 31.80 -3.49 -30.78
N ASP A 376 30.79 -4.35 -30.97
CA ASP A 376 29.47 -3.98 -31.49
C ASP A 376 28.74 -3.00 -30.57
N PHE A 377 28.84 -3.22 -29.25
CA PHE A 377 28.29 -2.31 -28.26
C PHE A 377 29.01 -0.95 -28.30
N ARG A 378 30.34 -0.92 -28.35
CA ARG A 378 31.12 0.34 -28.35
C ARG A 378 30.83 1.21 -29.57
N ASN A 379 30.74 0.60 -30.75
CA ASN A 379 30.46 1.32 -32.00
C ASN A 379 28.96 1.69 -32.14
N GLY A 380 28.06 0.85 -31.63
CA GLY A 380 26.60 0.99 -31.75
C GLY A 380 25.86 1.44 -30.49
N TRP A 381 26.55 1.97 -29.47
CA TRP A 381 25.98 2.16 -28.13
C TRP A 381 24.72 3.04 -28.10
N ILE A 382 24.63 4.05 -28.97
CA ILE A 382 23.43 4.91 -29.08
C ILE A 382 22.20 4.10 -29.54
N THR A 383 22.39 3.15 -30.45
CA THR A 383 21.31 2.28 -30.91
C THR A 383 20.85 1.34 -29.79
N VAL A 384 21.79 0.80 -29.02
CA VAL A 384 21.49 -0.03 -27.84
C VAL A 384 20.76 0.79 -26.77
N LEU A 385 21.23 2.00 -26.50
CA LEU A 385 20.60 2.93 -25.55
C LEU A 385 19.16 3.25 -25.97
N LYS A 386 18.92 3.56 -27.25
CA LYS A 386 17.56 3.78 -27.77
C LYS A 386 16.65 2.57 -27.52
N GLY A 387 17.16 1.35 -27.74
CA GLY A 387 16.42 0.12 -27.45
C GLY A 387 16.08 -0.05 -25.97
N ILE A 388 17.04 0.26 -25.07
CA ILE A 388 16.83 0.22 -23.62
C ILE A 388 15.78 1.27 -23.20
N MET A 389 15.84 2.48 -23.76
CA MET A 389 14.86 3.53 -23.47
C MET A 389 13.43 3.12 -23.82
N PHE A 390 13.21 2.53 -25.00
CA PHE A 390 11.88 1.99 -25.35
C PHE A 390 11.41 0.92 -24.37
N ARG A 391 12.29 0.05 -23.88
CA ARG A 391 11.94 -0.96 -22.87
C ARG A 391 11.59 -0.34 -21.53
N MET A 392 12.32 0.70 -21.09
CA MET A 392 12.00 1.41 -19.85
C MET A 392 10.66 2.14 -19.94
N VAL A 393 10.35 2.74 -21.10
CA VAL A 393 9.02 3.34 -21.35
C VAL A 393 7.92 2.27 -21.32
N ILE A 394 8.14 1.08 -21.89
CA ILE A 394 7.18 -0.05 -21.79
C ILE A 394 6.99 -0.47 -20.33
N ILE A 395 8.08 -0.61 -19.56
CA ILE A 395 8.04 -1.02 -18.15
C ILE A 395 7.29 0.03 -17.30
N GLY A 396 7.57 1.32 -17.49
CA GLY A 396 6.90 2.39 -16.75
C GLY A 396 5.51 2.76 -17.27
N TYR A 397 5.06 2.20 -18.40
CA TYR A 397 3.79 2.57 -19.01
C TYR A 397 2.57 2.27 -18.14
N PRO A 398 2.44 1.09 -17.48
CA PRO A 398 1.31 0.82 -16.59
C PRO A 398 1.24 1.81 -15.43
N GLN A 399 2.39 2.11 -14.81
CA GLN A 399 2.54 3.12 -13.77
C GLN A 399 2.04 4.48 -14.22
N MET A 400 2.63 5.02 -15.29
CA MET A 400 2.32 6.37 -15.77
C MET A 400 0.88 6.48 -16.26
N THR A 401 0.36 5.44 -16.91
CA THR A 401 -1.04 5.40 -17.34
C THR A 401 -2.00 5.53 -16.15
N ILE A 402 -1.78 4.74 -15.09
CA ILE A 402 -2.67 4.77 -13.92
C ILE A 402 -2.56 6.10 -13.18
N LEU A 403 -1.34 6.60 -12.94
CA LEU A 403 -1.14 7.84 -12.20
C LEU A 403 -1.63 9.07 -12.98
N CYS A 404 -1.38 9.15 -14.29
CA CYS A 404 -1.89 10.26 -15.12
C CYS A 404 -3.43 10.27 -15.17
N LEU A 405 -4.06 9.11 -15.36
CA LEU A 405 -5.52 9.02 -15.38
C LEU A 405 -6.12 9.32 -14.01
N TRP A 406 -5.41 8.97 -12.93
CA TRP A 406 -5.81 9.32 -11.58
C TRP A 406 -5.70 10.83 -11.32
N GLU A 407 -4.64 11.49 -11.80
CA GLU A 407 -4.49 12.94 -11.69
C GLU A 407 -5.63 13.70 -12.39
N PHE A 408 -6.10 13.21 -13.55
CA PHE A 408 -7.28 13.78 -14.21
C PHE A 408 -8.56 13.71 -13.36
N THR A 409 -8.62 12.82 -12.37
CA THR A 409 -9.77 12.70 -11.46
C THR A 409 -9.62 13.56 -10.20
N GLN A 410 -8.41 13.80 -9.69
CA GLN A 410 -8.19 14.58 -8.48
C GLN A 410 -8.07 16.08 -8.77
N ASN A 411 -7.39 16.45 -9.87
CA ASN A 411 -7.09 17.85 -10.21
C ASN A 411 -6.37 18.56 -9.05
N ASP A 412 -5.22 17.98 -8.64
CA ASP A 412 -4.48 18.45 -7.46
C ASP A 412 -3.70 19.74 -7.75
N SER A 413 -3.29 19.96 -9.00
CA SER A 413 -2.74 21.22 -9.51
C SER A 413 -2.89 21.36 -11.04
N PRO A 414 -3.09 22.59 -11.57
CA PRO A 414 -3.10 22.85 -13.01
C PRO A 414 -1.84 22.37 -13.75
N GLU A 415 -0.65 22.52 -13.15
CA GLU A 415 0.60 22.08 -13.80
C GLU A 415 0.75 20.55 -13.79
N GLU A 416 0.28 19.90 -12.73
CA GLU A 416 0.28 18.44 -12.63
C GLU A 416 -0.60 17.81 -13.72
N ILE A 417 -1.76 18.41 -14.02
CA ILE A 417 -2.58 18.01 -15.16
C ILE A 417 -1.83 18.14 -16.49
N VAL A 418 -1.12 19.25 -16.70
CA VAL A 418 -0.35 19.46 -17.95
C VAL A 418 0.74 18.40 -18.09
N LEU A 419 1.46 18.09 -17.01
CA LEU A 419 2.43 16.99 -16.97
C LEU A 419 1.76 15.65 -17.24
N ALA A 420 0.62 15.38 -16.62
CA ALA A 420 -0.14 14.15 -16.82
C ALA A 420 -0.55 13.96 -18.29
N ILE A 421 -1.04 15.02 -18.96
CA ILE A 421 -1.36 15.02 -20.39
C ILE A 421 -0.10 14.73 -21.22
N PHE A 422 0.99 15.47 -20.97
CA PHE A 422 2.23 15.34 -21.73
C PHE A 422 2.79 13.91 -21.65
N PHE A 423 2.90 13.35 -20.45
CA PHE A 423 3.44 12.01 -20.24
C PHE A 423 2.49 10.93 -20.76
N PHE A 424 1.18 11.05 -20.53
CA PHE A 424 0.20 10.06 -21.01
C PHE A 424 0.19 9.96 -22.53
N PHE A 425 -0.01 11.08 -23.24
CA PHE A 425 -0.05 11.06 -24.70
C PHE A 425 1.34 10.87 -25.32
N GLY A 426 2.40 11.40 -24.69
CA GLY A 426 3.78 11.22 -25.14
C GLY A 426 4.24 9.77 -25.08
N MET A 427 4.00 9.08 -23.97
CA MET A 427 4.33 7.65 -23.84
C MET A 427 3.44 6.78 -24.74
N THR A 428 2.14 7.04 -24.77
CA THR A 428 1.22 6.30 -25.67
C THR A 428 1.62 6.46 -27.13
N GLY A 429 1.94 7.69 -27.56
CA GLY A 429 2.35 7.98 -28.94
C GLY A 429 3.69 7.33 -29.30
N THR A 430 4.69 7.39 -28.42
CA THR A 430 5.99 6.76 -28.67
C THR A 430 5.90 5.24 -28.74
N LEU A 431 5.11 4.60 -27.88
CA LEU A 431 4.87 3.15 -27.92
C LEU A 431 4.04 2.73 -29.13
N ALA A 432 2.98 3.47 -29.47
CA ALA A 432 2.19 3.21 -30.66
C ALA A 432 3.05 3.30 -31.93
N TRP A 433 3.92 4.31 -32.00
CA TRP A 433 4.87 4.46 -33.11
C TRP A 433 5.87 3.30 -33.19
N ALA A 434 6.43 2.88 -32.05
CA ALA A 434 7.34 1.74 -32.00
C ALA A 434 6.64 0.44 -32.44
N ALA A 435 5.42 0.19 -31.96
CA ALA A 435 4.61 -0.96 -32.35
C ALA A 435 4.31 -0.95 -33.87
N MET A 436 3.89 0.20 -34.42
CA MET A 436 3.65 0.35 -35.87
C MET A 436 4.91 0.05 -36.69
N LYS A 437 6.08 0.50 -36.23
CA LYS A 437 7.37 0.22 -36.89
C LYS A 437 7.68 -1.27 -36.89
N VAL A 438 7.53 -1.95 -35.75
CA VAL A 438 7.77 -3.40 -35.65
C VAL A 438 6.84 -4.18 -36.58
N VAL A 439 5.55 -3.87 -36.59
CA VAL A 439 4.57 -4.50 -37.48
C VAL A 439 4.92 -4.29 -38.96
N ARG A 440 5.33 -3.07 -39.35
CA ARG A 440 5.73 -2.78 -40.73
C ARG A 440 7.00 -3.53 -41.16
N ILE A 441 7.96 -3.70 -40.25
CA ILE A 441 9.18 -4.47 -40.52
C ILE A 441 8.82 -5.94 -40.68
N ALA A 442 8.04 -6.51 -39.76
CA ALA A 442 7.60 -7.90 -39.82
C ALA A 442 6.85 -8.22 -41.12
N LYS A 443 5.96 -7.33 -41.58
CA LYS A 443 5.25 -7.47 -42.86
C LYS A 443 6.14 -7.41 -44.10
N ARG A 444 7.34 -6.81 -44.02
CA ARG A 444 8.31 -6.76 -45.12
C ARG A 444 9.30 -7.93 -45.09
N SER A 445 9.32 -8.70 -44.00
CA SER A 445 10.18 -9.86 -43.81
C SER A 445 9.50 -11.18 -44.23
N VAL A 446 8.20 -11.13 -44.52
CA VAL A 446 7.43 -12.13 -45.27
C VAL A 446 7.39 -11.66 -46.71
#